data_AF-A0A7W0ZQB7-F1
#
_entry.id   AF-A0A7W0ZQB7-F1
#
_cell.length_a   1.000
_cell.length_b   1.000
_cell.length_c   1.000
_cell.angle_alpha   90.00
_cell.angle_beta   90.00
_cell.angle_gamma   90.00
#
_symmetry.space_group_name_H-M   'P 1'
#
loop_
_entity.id
_entity.type
_entity.pdbx_description
1 polymer ?
#
loop_
_entity_poly.entity_id
_entity_poly.type
_entity_poly.pdbx_seq_one_letter_code
_entity_poly.pdbx_strand_id
1 'polypeptide(L)'
;DPKFDELAERGCLRGFPERQIMDLLRALEGAGLIEASRGEYPTISTTKRGDQVGVGRLAPGDLGIQMPVVTKRSKSRARGPAKRR
;
A
#
# COMPACT_ATOMS: atom_id res chain seq x y z
N ASP A 1 -4.89 17.25 -12.16
CA ASP A 1 -5.65 18.39 -11.62
C ASP A 1 -4.73 19.11 -10.65
N PRO A 2 -4.39 20.38 -10.90
CA PRO A 2 -3.41 21.14 -10.12
C PRO A 2 -3.66 21.11 -8.62
N LYS A 3 -4.92 20.97 -8.18
CA LYS A 3 -5.28 20.90 -6.75
C LYS A 3 -4.70 19.69 -6.01
N PHE A 4 -4.31 18.64 -6.74
CA PHE A 4 -3.70 17.43 -6.14
C PHE A 4 -2.18 17.43 -6.26
N ASP A 5 -1.57 18.46 -6.87
CA ASP A 5 -0.12 18.53 -7.08
C ASP A 5 0.62 18.81 -5.76
N GLU A 6 -0.04 19.47 -4.81
CA GLU A 6 0.54 19.92 -3.54
C GLU A 6 0.31 18.97 -2.36
N LEU A 7 -0.46 17.89 -2.53
CA LEU A 7 -0.73 16.92 -1.46
C LEU A 7 0.56 16.18 -1.07
N ALA A 8 0.84 16.12 0.24
CA ALA A 8 2.02 15.44 0.77
C ALA A 8 2.05 13.95 0.43
N GLU A 9 0.88 13.33 0.26
CA GLU A 9 0.70 11.92 -0.06
C GLU A 9 0.83 11.63 -1.56
N ARG A 10 0.95 12.67 -2.41
CA ARG A 10 1.03 12.49 -3.85
C ARG A 10 2.22 11.60 -4.22
N GLY A 11 1.92 10.47 -4.86
CA GLY A 11 2.94 9.52 -5.30
C GLY A 11 3.48 8.61 -4.21
N CYS A 12 2.86 8.54 -3.03
CA CYS A 12 3.25 7.61 -1.96
C CYS A 12 3.23 6.13 -2.41
N LEU A 13 2.38 5.79 -3.39
CA LEU A 13 2.31 4.46 -4.00
C LEU A 13 3.03 4.37 -5.36
N ARG A 14 3.82 5.38 -5.75
CA ARG A 14 4.55 5.37 -7.01
C ARG A 14 5.56 4.22 -7.02
N GLY A 15 5.55 3.42 -8.08
CA GLY A 15 6.45 2.27 -8.25
C GLY A 15 5.89 0.95 -7.72
N PHE A 16 4.72 0.97 -7.07
CA PHE A 16 3.98 -0.26 -6.75
C PHE A 16 3.11 -0.68 -7.95
N PRO A 17 3.09 -1.98 -8.31
CA PRO A 17 2.16 -2.50 -9.28
C PRO A 17 0.71 -2.28 -8.85
N GLU A 18 -0.17 -1.98 -9.79
CA GLU A 18 -1.60 -1.75 -9.54
C GLU A 18 -2.24 -2.90 -8.74
N ARG A 19 -1.89 -4.16 -9.09
CA ARG A 19 -2.36 -5.33 -8.35
C ARG A 19 -2.04 -5.26 -6.84
N GLN A 20 -0.85 -4.80 -6.48
CA GLN A 20 -0.46 -4.67 -5.06
C GLN A 20 -1.24 -3.55 -4.37
N ILE A 21 -1.56 -2.48 -5.09
CA ILE A 21 -2.40 -1.41 -4.58
C ILE A 21 -3.83 -1.93 -4.33
N MET A 22 -4.38 -2.72 -5.26
CA MET A 22 -5.69 -3.35 -5.09
C MET A 22 -5.72 -4.38 -3.96
N ASP A 23 -4.66 -5.18 -3.82
CA ASP A 23 -4.52 -6.14 -2.71
C ASP A 23 -4.43 -5.40 -1.36
N LEU A 24 -3.74 -4.25 -1.31
CA LEU A 24 -3.69 -3.39 -0.12
C LEU A 24 -5.09 -2.86 0.22
N LEU A 25 -5.83 -2.31 -0.74
CA LEU A 25 -7.18 -1.80 -0.50
C LEU A 25 -8.11 -2.89 0.05
N ARG A 26 -8.05 -4.10 -0.52
CA ARG A 26 -8.81 -5.25 -0.02
C ARG A 26 -8.43 -5.66 1.40
N ALA A 27 -7.13 -5.61 1.74
CA ALA A 27 -6.66 -5.90 3.08
C ALA A 27 -7.16 -4.86 4.09
N LEU A 28 -7.16 -3.57 3.73
CA LEU A 28 -7.66 -2.49 4.57
C LEU A 28 -9.19 -2.57 4.76
N GLU A 29 -9.93 -2.94 3.71
CA GLU A 29 -11.37 -3.20 3.78
C GLU A 29 -11.67 -4.41 4.69
N GLY A 30 -10.95 -5.53 4.49
CA GLY A 30 -11.08 -6.73 5.32
C GLY A 30 -10.71 -6.52 6.79
N ALA A 31 -9.83 -5.56 7.07
CA ALA A 31 -9.48 -5.15 8.44
C ALA A 31 -10.46 -4.11 9.05
N GLY A 32 -11.45 -3.66 8.27
CA GLY A 32 -12.44 -2.66 8.70
C GLY A 32 -11.86 -1.25 8.88
N LEU A 33 -10.78 -0.91 8.19
CA LEU A 33 -10.18 0.43 8.21
C LEU A 33 -10.75 1.36 7.15
N ILE A 34 -11.13 0.80 6.01
CA ILE A 34 -11.84 1.50 4.95
C ILE A 34 -13.14 0.78 4.63
N GLU A 35 -14.07 1.51 4.07
CA GLU A 35 -15.32 0.99 3.53
C GLU A 35 -15.48 1.45 2.09
N ALA A 36 -16.03 0.58 1.25
CA ALA A 36 -16.37 0.91 -0.14
C ALA A 36 -17.88 1.08 -0.26
N SER A 37 -18.33 2.26 -0.67
CA SER A 37 -19.72 2.47 -1.09
C SER A 37 -19.90 1.85 -2.48
N ARG A 38 -20.86 0.94 -2.62
CA ARG A 38 -21.16 0.23 -3.87
C ARG A 38 -22.31 0.85 -4.67
N GLY A 39 -22.56 2.14 -4.47
CA GLY A 39 -23.58 2.89 -5.20
C GLY A 39 -23.22 3.09 -6.68
N GLU A 40 -24.05 3.85 -7.39
CA GLU A 40 -23.86 4.22 -8.80
C GLU A 40 -22.48 4.87 -9.05
N TYR A 41 -21.96 5.58 -8.04
CA TYR A 41 -20.61 6.14 -8.01
C TYR A 41 -19.84 5.52 -6.85
N PRO A 42 -19.02 4.48 -7.08
CA PRO A 42 -18.31 3.82 -6.00
C PRO A 42 -17.28 4.76 -5.38
N THR A 43 -17.33 4.90 -4.06
CA THR A 43 -16.40 5.73 -3.28
C THR A 43 -15.74 4.89 -2.18
N ILE A 44 -14.60 5.38 -1.70
CA ILE A 44 -13.87 4.80 -0.58
C ILE A 44 -13.85 5.85 0.54
N SER A 45 -14.24 5.43 1.74
CA SER A 45 -14.18 6.24 2.96
C SER A 45 -13.40 5.50 4.05
N THR A 46 -12.84 6.24 5.00
CA THR A 46 -12.26 5.68 6.22
C THR A 46 -13.36 5.38 7.24
N THR A 47 -13.17 4.31 8.02
CA THR A 47 -13.99 4.06 9.20
C THR A 47 -13.45 4.87 10.39
N LYS A 48 -14.20 4.94 11.51
CA LYS A 48 -13.71 5.54 12.77
C LYS A 48 -12.36 4.96 13.21
N ARG A 49 -12.16 3.67 12.98
CA ARG A 49 -10.90 2.96 13.29
C ARG A 49 -9.82 3.32 12.28
N GLY A 50 -10.17 3.42 11.00
CA GLY A 50 -9.32 3.95 9.94
C GLY A 50 -8.77 5.33 10.26
N ASP A 51 -9.62 6.24 10.71
CA ASP A 51 -9.21 7.60 11.08
C ASP A 51 -8.19 7.58 12.23
N GLN A 52 -8.41 6.75 13.26
CA GLN A 52 -7.47 6.61 14.37
C GLN A 52 -6.10 6.09 13.93
N VAL A 53 -6.08 5.16 12.96
CA VAL A 53 -4.84 4.67 12.36
C VAL A 53 -4.16 5.76 11.53
N GLY A 54 -4.93 6.48 10.70
CA GLY A 54 -4.41 7.54 9.83
C GLY A 54 -3.73 8.67 10.60
N VAL A 55 -4.24 9.02 11.79
CA VAL A 55 -3.63 10.04 12.67
C VAL A 55 -2.59 9.47 13.65
N GLY A 56 -2.28 8.16 13.57
CA GLY A 56 -1.28 7.51 14.42
C GLY A 56 -1.70 7.28 15.87
N ARG A 57 -3.00 7.39 16.19
CA ARG A 57 -3.54 7.07 17.54
C ARG A 57 -3.64 5.55 17.78
N LEU A 58 -3.73 4.77 16.72
CA LEU A 58 -3.82 3.30 16.77
C LEU A 58 -2.80 2.71 15.81
N ALA A 59 -1.95 1.80 16.29
CA ALA A 59 -0.97 1.18 15.40
C ALA A 59 -1.65 0.09 14.56
N PRO A 60 -1.36 -0.01 13.24
CA PRO A 60 -1.85 -1.11 12.42
C PRO A 60 -1.48 -2.51 12.96
N GLY A 61 -0.35 -2.61 13.65
CA GLY A 61 0.10 -3.85 14.29
C GLY A 61 -0.84 -4.35 15.39
N ASP A 62 -1.46 -3.43 16.15
CA ASP A 62 -2.45 -3.75 17.19
C ASP A 62 -3.74 -4.33 16.59
N LEU A 63 -3.90 -4.20 15.26
CA LEU A 63 -5.03 -4.68 14.49
C LEU A 63 -4.76 -6.03 13.81
N GLY A 64 -3.57 -6.60 14.03
CA GLY A 64 -3.11 -7.79 13.31
C GLY A 64 -2.81 -7.52 11.83
N ILE A 65 -2.76 -6.25 11.41
CA ILE A 65 -2.45 -5.89 10.03
C ILE A 65 -0.93 -5.90 9.88
N GLN A 66 -0.42 -6.92 9.19
CA GLN A 66 0.98 -7.01 8.82
C GLN A 66 1.18 -6.51 7.41
N MET A 67 1.93 -5.43 7.25
CA MET A 67 2.30 -4.94 5.93
C MET A 67 3.31 -5.92 5.29
N PRO A 68 3.10 -6.31 4.03
CA PRO A 68 4.10 -7.11 3.33
C PRO A 68 5.38 -6.28 3.20
N VAL A 69 6.47 -6.76 3.81
CA VAL A 69 7.78 -6.14 3.63
C VAL A 69 8.21 -6.43 2.20
N VAL A 70 8.28 -5.39 1.36
CA VAL A 70 8.84 -5.53 0.01
C VAL A 70 10.32 -5.85 0.15
N THR A 71 10.65 -7.14 0.17
CA THR A 71 12.02 -7.59 0.06
C THR A 71 12.47 -7.26 -1.36
N LYS A 72 13.31 -6.24 -1.52
CA LYS A 72 14.02 -6.02 -2.78
C LYS A 72 14.79 -7.32 -3.05
N ARG A 73 14.31 -8.14 -3.99
CA ARG A 73 15.12 -9.23 -4.55
C ARG A 73 16.35 -8.57 -5.14
N SER A 74 17.46 -8.58 -4.42
CA SER A 74 18.76 -8.26 -4.97
C SER A 74 18.96 -9.24 -6.12
N LYS A 75 19.02 -8.72 -7.35
CA LYS A 75 19.51 -9.49 -8.48
C LYS A 75 20.94 -9.89 -8.13
N SER A 76 21.15 -11.10 -7.61
CA SER A 76 22.48 -11.68 -7.58
C SER A 76 22.92 -11.80 -9.04
N ARG A 77 23.79 -10.89 -9.46
CA ARG A 77 24.58 -11.05 -10.66
C ARG A 77 25.40 -12.33 -10.45
N ALA A 78 24.90 -13.46 -10.91
CA ALA A 78 25.71 -14.64 -11.12
C ALA A 78 26.76 -14.25 -12.18
N ARG A 79 27.91 -13.74 -11.72
CA ARG A 79 29.13 -13.70 -12.52
C ARG A 79 29.52 -15.16 -12.75
N GLY A 80 29.10 -15.71 -13.89
CA GLY A 80 29.60 -17.00 -14.37
C GLY A 80 31.14 -16.95 -14.47
N PRO A 81 31.83 -18.08 -14.30
CA PRO A 81 33.28 -18.11 -14.18
C PRO A 81 33.92 -17.65 -15.50
N ALA A 82 34.87 -16.72 -15.39
CA ALA A 82 35.71 -16.31 -16.51
C ALA A 82 36.52 -17.53 -16.98
N LYS A 83 36.23 -18.00 -18.20
CA LYS A 83 36.95 -19.07 -18.87
C LYS A 83 38.36 -18.55 -19.19
N ARG A 84 39.37 -18.99 -18.42
CA ARG A 84 40.79 -18.82 -18.77
C ARG A 84 41.09 -19.67 -20.00
N ARG A 85 41.54 -19.04 -21.08
CA ARG A 85 42.25 -19.65 -22.19
C ARG A 85 43.74 -19.51 -21.94
#